data_AF-A0A535AW49-F1
#
_entry.id   AF-A0A535AW49-F1
#
_cell.length_a   1.000
_cell.length_b   1.000
_cell.length_c   1.000
_cell.angle_alpha   90.00
_cell.angle_beta   90.00
_cell.angle_gamma   90.00
#
_symmetry.space_group_name_H-M   'P 1'
#
loop_
_entity.id
_entity.type
_entity.pdbx_description
1 polymer ?
#
loop_
_entity_poly.entity_id
_entity_poly.type
_entity_poly.pdbx_seq_one_letter_code
_entity_poly.pdbx_strand_id
1 'polypeptide(L)'
;MTTDAAGNVVAAGHTLSPSTGDFTVAKLSGASGGEMWRTLDAGLAKSVVVDGAGDVLAAGNTDGGSTGQDFLVVKMSGSNGSEVWRRQIDGSGCDFSPCPQDDLNSVTRDAAGNAIAVGTLQTSGVAASDLTVIKFRGSDGAELWRASVNGTGVGPKDEG
;
A
#
# COMPACT_ATOMS: atom_id res chain seq x y z
N MET A 1 6.61 -6.76 8.15
CA MET A 1 8.01 -6.36 8.46
C MET A 1 8.96 -7.03 7.49
N THR A 2 10.14 -6.45 7.28
CA THR A 2 11.20 -6.94 6.39
C THR A 2 12.58 -6.51 6.93
N THR A 3 13.67 -6.86 6.25
CA THR A 3 15.05 -6.47 6.62
C THR A 3 15.78 -5.85 5.43
N ASP A 4 16.64 -4.86 5.71
CA ASP A 4 17.56 -4.31 4.71
C ASP A 4 18.84 -5.17 4.56
N ALA A 5 19.72 -4.79 3.61
CA ALA A 5 20.97 -5.51 3.35
C ALA A 5 21.98 -5.45 4.50
N ALA A 6 21.83 -4.49 5.43
CA ALA A 6 22.65 -4.38 6.63
C ALA A 6 22.05 -5.15 7.82
N GLY A 7 20.91 -5.84 7.63
CA GLY A 7 20.21 -6.58 8.67
C GLY A 7 19.34 -5.71 9.58
N ASN A 8 19.13 -4.43 9.27
CA ASN A 8 18.20 -3.58 10.01
C ASN A 8 16.77 -3.95 9.68
N VAL A 9 15.89 -3.86 10.67
CA VAL A 9 14.48 -4.20 10.54
C VAL A 9 13.71 -3.00 10.01
N VAL A 10 12.85 -3.21 9.02
CA VAL A 10 11.85 -2.24 8.60
C VAL A 10 10.46 -2.80 8.89
N ALA A 11 9.69 -2.09 9.71
CA ALA A 11 8.36 -2.47 10.13
C ALA A 11 7.34 -1.43 9.66
N ALA A 12 6.15 -1.92 9.32
CA ALA A 12 4.99 -1.09 8.99
C ALA A 12 3.80 -1.57 9.82
N GLY A 13 2.97 -0.63 10.25
CA GLY A 13 1.78 -0.88 11.04
C GLY A 13 1.06 0.43 11.33
N HIS A 14 0.47 0.53 12.52
CA HIS A 14 -0.10 1.77 13.00
C HIS A 14 0.28 2.07 14.45
N THR A 15 0.42 3.36 14.76
CA THR A 15 0.48 3.86 16.14
C THR A 15 -0.86 4.49 16.52
N LEU A 16 -1.27 4.28 17.77
CA LEU A 16 -2.52 4.87 18.27
C LEU A 16 -2.28 6.35 18.59
N SER A 17 -2.75 7.23 17.70
CA SER A 17 -3.01 8.63 18.00
C SER A 17 -4.47 8.77 18.49
N PRO A 18 -4.80 9.73 19.37
CA PRO A 18 -6.14 9.85 19.97
C PRO A 18 -7.28 10.14 18.99
N SER A 19 -7.02 10.47 17.72
CA SER A 19 -8.07 10.73 16.74
C SER A 19 -8.18 9.69 15.62
N THR A 20 -7.08 9.04 15.21
CA THR A 20 -7.06 7.91 14.26
C THR A 20 -5.72 7.17 14.35
N GLY A 21 -5.65 5.94 13.82
CA GLY A 21 -4.37 5.24 13.68
C GLY A 21 -3.47 6.00 12.69
N ASP A 22 -2.19 6.15 13.02
CA ASP A 22 -1.21 6.72 12.10
C ASP A 22 -0.62 5.59 11.25
N PHE A 23 -0.50 5.78 9.94
CA PHE A 23 0.30 4.96 9.05
C PHE A 23 1.75 5.09 9.52
N THR A 24 2.29 4.02 10.11
CA THR A 24 3.62 4.08 10.73
C THR A 24 4.56 3.16 9.99
N VAL A 25 5.70 3.70 9.56
CA VAL A 25 6.83 2.92 9.06
C VAL A 25 8.06 3.30 9.84
N ALA A 26 8.74 2.30 10.41
CA ALA A 26 9.93 2.52 11.22
C ALA A 26 11.06 1.60 10.79
N LYS A 27 12.28 2.11 10.85
CA LYS A 27 13.50 1.34 10.70
C LYS A 27 14.22 1.25 12.05
N LEU A 28 14.59 0.04 12.42
CA LEU A 28 15.24 -0.29 13.67
C LEU A 28 16.59 -0.96 13.40
N SER A 29 17.58 -0.64 14.22
CA SER A 29 18.88 -1.32 14.24
C SER A 29 18.68 -2.82 14.39
N GLY A 30 19.26 -3.61 13.47
CA GLY A 30 19.20 -5.08 13.54
C GLY A 30 19.93 -5.64 14.76
N ALA A 31 20.94 -4.93 15.26
CA ALA A 31 21.78 -5.38 16.37
C ALA A 31 21.16 -5.08 17.75
N SER A 32 20.38 -4.00 17.86
CA SER A 32 19.92 -3.49 19.17
C SER A 32 18.43 -3.22 19.26
N GLY A 33 17.70 -3.20 18.14
CA GLY A 33 16.30 -2.77 18.08
C GLY A 33 16.10 -1.26 18.26
N GLY A 34 17.17 -0.47 18.39
CA GLY A 34 17.08 0.98 18.52
C GLY A 34 16.50 1.63 17.26
N GLU A 35 15.58 2.59 17.43
CA GLU A 35 14.96 3.32 16.32
C GLU A 35 16.03 4.14 15.57
N MET A 36 16.12 3.91 14.26
CA MET A 36 16.97 4.67 13.35
C MET A 36 16.19 5.83 12.75
N TRP A 37 14.98 5.57 12.28
CA TRP A 37 14.03 6.57 11.82
C TRP A 37 12.61 6.00 11.87
N ARG A 38 11.61 6.90 11.88
CA ARG A 38 10.21 6.58 11.66
C ARG A 38 9.52 7.67 10.84
N THR A 39 8.51 7.26 10.09
CA THR A 39 7.59 8.11 9.35
C THR A 39 6.18 7.82 9.83
N LEU A 40 5.39 8.89 10.00
CA LEU A 40 4.00 8.87 10.41
C LEU A 40 3.17 9.61 9.36
N ASP A 41 2.01 9.07 9.03
CA ASP A 41 1.01 9.72 8.18
C ASP A 41 -0.40 9.30 8.64
N ALA A 42 -1.45 9.90 8.09
CA ALA A 42 -2.82 9.50 8.39
C ALA A 42 -3.17 8.16 7.69
N GLY A 43 -3.61 7.16 8.46
CA GLY A 43 -4.12 5.91 7.91
C GLY A 43 -3.48 4.64 8.51
N LEU A 44 -3.40 3.56 7.73
CA LEU A 44 -2.91 2.27 8.21
C LEU A 44 -1.89 1.71 7.23
N ALA A 45 -0.66 1.48 7.69
CA ALA A 45 0.33 0.75 6.90
C ALA A 45 0.12 -0.76 7.08
N LYS A 46 -0.03 -1.48 5.97
CA LYS A 46 -0.35 -2.92 5.97
C LYS A 46 0.80 -3.79 5.43
N SER A 47 1.63 -3.25 4.54
CA SER A 47 2.74 -3.99 3.93
C SER A 47 3.97 -3.13 3.70
N VAL A 48 5.14 -3.76 3.76
CA VAL A 48 6.43 -3.08 3.57
C VAL A 48 7.49 -4.00 3.00
N VAL A 49 8.26 -3.50 2.04
CA VAL A 49 9.41 -4.17 1.41
C VAL A 49 10.57 -3.18 1.23
N VAL A 50 11.81 -3.68 1.17
CA VAL A 50 13.01 -2.89 0.85
C VAL A 50 13.47 -3.22 -0.56
N ASP A 51 13.78 -2.22 -1.37
CA ASP A 51 14.27 -2.39 -2.74
C ASP A 51 15.78 -2.62 -2.83
N GLY A 52 16.29 -2.83 -4.06
CA GLY A 52 17.72 -3.09 -4.28
C GLY A 52 18.64 -1.89 -4.01
N ALA A 53 18.09 -0.67 -3.96
CA ALA A 53 18.82 0.54 -3.57
C ALA A 53 18.79 0.75 -2.04
N GLY A 54 18.01 -0.04 -1.32
CA GLY A 54 17.79 0.08 0.12
C GLY A 54 16.62 0.99 0.49
N ASP A 55 15.88 1.53 -0.49
CA ASP A 55 14.69 2.32 -0.25
C ASP A 55 13.52 1.45 0.18
N VAL A 56 12.60 2.05 0.93
CA VAL A 56 11.46 1.37 1.52
C VAL A 56 10.21 1.65 0.71
N LEU A 57 9.54 0.59 0.27
CA LEU A 57 8.19 0.66 -0.28
C LEU A 57 7.21 0.21 0.80
N ALA A 58 6.27 1.07 1.16
CA ALA A 58 5.20 0.75 2.08
C ALA A 58 3.85 0.97 1.40
N ALA A 59 2.87 0.18 1.79
CA ALA A 59 1.52 0.32 1.29
C ALA A 59 0.47 0.00 2.34
N GLY A 60 -0.69 0.58 2.15
CA GLY A 60 -1.83 0.45 3.03
C GLY A 60 -2.92 1.44 2.63
N ASN A 61 -3.58 2.03 3.61
CA ASN A 61 -4.73 2.87 3.37
C ASN A 61 -4.58 4.25 4.01
N THR A 62 -5.20 5.27 3.41
CA THR A 62 -5.35 6.59 4.03
C THR A 62 -6.40 6.56 5.14
N ASP A 63 -6.39 7.60 5.98
CA ASP A 63 -7.49 7.82 6.91
C ASP A 63 -8.75 8.26 6.16
N GLY A 64 -9.79 7.44 6.21
CA GLY A 64 -10.89 7.44 5.25
C GLY A 64 -11.98 8.48 5.45
N GLY A 65 -11.83 9.40 6.42
CA GLY A 65 -12.72 10.55 6.65
C GLY A 65 -14.19 10.34 6.25
N SER A 66 -14.73 11.23 5.40
CA SER A 66 -16.06 11.12 4.81
C SER A 66 -16.08 10.52 3.40
N THR A 67 -14.91 10.22 2.82
CA THR A 67 -14.74 9.83 1.40
C THR A 67 -14.40 8.35 1.22
N GLY A 68 -14.20 7.60 2.31
CA GLY A 68 -13.68 6.25 2.27
C GLY A 68 -12.15 6.23 2.36
N GLN A 69 -11.60 5.08 2.71
CA GLN A 69 -10.15 4.85 2.75
C GLN A 69 -9.63 4.66 1.33
N ASP A 70 -8.57 5.37 0.94
CA ASP A 70 -7.94 5.21 -0.38
C ASP A 70 -6.72 4.29 -0.29
N PHE A 71 -6.30 3.74 -1.41
CA PHE A 71 -5.04 3.01 -1.49
C PHE A 71 -3.87 3.98 -1.42
N LEU A 72 -2.92 3.72 -0.53
CA LEU A 72 -1.67 4.46 -0.44
C LEU A 72 -0.48 3.54 -0.72
N VAL A 73 0.35 3.94 -1.68
CA VAL A 73 1.69 3.40 -1.91
C VAL A 73 2.70 4.52 -1.77
N VAL A 74 3.69 4.34 -0.90
CA VAL A 74 4.73 5.33 -0.65
C VAL A 74 6.11 4.69 -0.76
N LYS A 75 7.03 5.39 -1.42
CA LYS A 75 8.46 5.09 -1.41
C LYS A 75 9.17 6.08 -0.51
N MET A 76 10.01 5.58 0.38
CA MET A 76 10.81 6.36 1.32
C MET A 76 12.29 6.01 1.17
N SER A 77 13.14 7.00 1.36
CA SER A 77 14.58 6.85 1.39
C SER A 77 14.98 5.91 2.52
N GLY A 78 15.76 4.88 2.19
CA GLY A 78 16.23 3.89 3.17
C GLY A 78 17.12 4.47 4.27
N SER A 79 17.75 5.62 3.99
CA SER A 79 18.74 6.26 4.85
C SER A 79 18.14 7.10 5.97
N ASN A 80 16.99 7.75 5.71
CA ASN A 80 16.42 8.75 6.60
C ASN A 80 14.88 8.77 6.64
N GLY A 81 14.20 7.89 5.90
CA GLY A 81 12.74 7.81 5.87
C GLY A 81 12.05 8.93 5.08
N SER A 82 12.78 9.82 4.41
CA SER A 82 12.17 10.90 3.63
C SER A 82 11.40 10.36 2.43
N GLU A 83 10.23 10.90 2.13
CA GLU A 83 9.45 10.51 0.96
C GLU A 83 10.22 10.74 -0.35
N VAL A 84 10.25 9.71 -1.20
CA VAL A 84 10.78 9.76 -2.57
C VAL A 84 9.64 10.03 -3.54
N TRP A 85 8.54 9.28 -3.39
CA TRP A 85 7.28 9.53 -4.09
C TRP A 85 6.13 8.83 -3.37
N ARG A 86 4.90 9.29 -3.60
CA ARG A 86 3.68 8.60 -3.18
C ARG A 86 2.61 8.55 -4.26
N ARG A 87 1.73 7.56 -4.17
CA ARG A 87 0.52 7.42 -4.98
C ARG A 87 -0.65 7.08 -4.08
N GLN A 88 -1.63 7.98 -4.09
CA GLN A 88 -2.97 7.74 -3.56
C GLN A 88 -3.86 7.35 -4.74
N ILE A 89 -4.60 6.27 -4.58
CA ILE A 89 -5.42 5.70 -5.64
C ILE A 89 -6.81 5.54 -5.07
N ASP A 90 -7.70 6.36 -5.60
CA ASP A 90 -9.09 6.38 -5.20
C ASP A 90 -9.82 5.32 -6.05
N GLY A 91 -10.72 4.57 -5.42
CA GLY A 91 -11.76 3.85 -6.14
C GLY A 91 -12.74 4.82 -6.82
N SER A 92 -13.84 4.31 -7.38
CA SER A 92 -14.87 5.13 -8.02
C SER A 92 -15.62 6.07 -7.06
N GLY A 93 -15.18 6.22 -5.81
CA GLY A 93 -15.89 6.90 -4.75
C GLY A 93 -17.14 6.12 -4.33
N CYS A 94 -17.54 6.31 -3.08
CA CYS A 94 -18.78 5.74 -2.58
C CYS A 94 -19.97 6.66 -2.89
N ASP A 95 -20.85 6.23 -3.80
CA ASP A 95 -22.16 6.86 -4.02
C ASP A 95 -23.17 6.55 -2.89
N PHE A 96 -22.80 5.68 -1.93
CA PHE A 96 -23.68 5.21 -0.85
C PHE A 96 -22.95 5.09 0.50
N SER A 97 -23.67 5.36 1.60
CA SER A 97 -23.18 5.28 2.98
C SER A 97 -23.78 4.09 3.74
N PRO A 98 -23.00 3.31 4.53
CA PRO A 98 -21.56 3.49 4.76
C PRO A 98 -20.72 3.08 3.55
N CYS A 99 -19.66 3.84 3.28
CA CYS A 99 -18.73 3.57 2.19
C CYS A 99 -18.04 2.21 2.42
N PRO A 100 -18.04 1.28 1.45
CA PRO A 100 -17.16 0.13 1.51
C PRO A 100 -15.70 0.61 1.55
N GLN A 101 -14.87 -0.06 2.34
CA GLN A 101 -13.46 0.29 2.50
C GLN A 101 -12.68 -0.29 1.31
N ASP A 102 -11.99 0.55 0.54
CA ASP A 102 -10.98 0.04 -0.39
C ASP A 102 -9.81 -0.48 0.48
N ASP A 103 -9.47 -1.76 0.35
CA ASP A 103 -8.46 -2.41 1.18
C ASP A 103 -7.21 -2.73 0.36
N LEU A 104 -6.11 -2.01 0.62
CA LEU A 104 -4.80 -2.38 0.07
C LEU A 104 -4.17 -3.44 0.95
N ASN A 105 -3.93 -4.62 0.39
CA ASN A 105 -3.51 -5.79 1.16
C ASN A 105 -1.99 -5.97 1.18
N SER A 106 -1.31 -5.67 0.07
CA SER A 106 0.14 -5.89 -0.01
C SER A 106 0.87 -5.06 -1.07
N VAL A 107 2.16 -4.87 -0.87
CA VAL A 107 3.10 -4.36 -1.87
C VAL A 107 4.30 -5.31 -2.00
N THR A 108 4.77 -5.49 -3.23
CA THR A 108 6.03 -6.15 -3.56
C THR A 108 6.78 -5.36 -4.64
N ARG A 109 7.90 -5.88 -5.12
CA ARG A 109 8.68 -5.30 -6.21
C ARG A 109 9.05 -6.34 -7.25
N ASP A 110 9.24 -5.90 -8.49
CA ASP A 110 9.89 -6.71 -9.51
C ASP A 110 11.44 -6.59 -9.45
N ALA A 111 12.12 -7.33 -10.32
CA ALA A 111 13.58 -7.31 -10.43
C ALA A 111 14.16 -5.95 -10.85
N ALA A 112 13.35 -5.08 -11.46
CA ALA A 112 13.75 -3.72 -11.85
C ALA A 112 13.45 -2.68 -10.74
N GLY A 113 12.92 -3.11 -9.59
CA GLY A 113 12.58 -2.21 -8.48
C GLY A 113 11.26 -1.47 -8.68
N ASN A 114 10.42 -1.87 -9.65
CA ASN A 114 9.08 -1.32 -9.80
C ASN A 114 8.18 -1.88 -8.70
N ALA A 115 7.39 -1.01 -8.08
CA ALA A 115 6.43 -1.42 -7.07
C ALA A 115 5.23 -2.13 -7.72
N ILE A 116 4.76 -3.20 -7.11
CA ILE A 116 3.54 -3.92 -7.48
C ILE A 116 2.66 -3.92 -6.24
N ALA A 117 1.55 -3.18 -6.30
CA ALA A 117 0.56 -3.11 -5.23
C ALA A 117 -0.65 -3.98 -5.56
N VAL A 118 -1.22 -4.60 -4.53
CA VAL A 118 -2.41 -5.46 -4.61
C VAL A 118 -3.40 -5.07 -3.51
N GLY A 119 -4.67 -4.97 -3.90
CA GLY A 119 -5.78 -4.78 -2.97
C GLY A 119 -7.12 -4.99 -3.67
N THR A 120 -8.20 -4.61 -3.00
CA THR A 120 -9.55 -4.54 -3.59
C THR A 120 -9.98 -3.09 -3.78
N LEU A 121 -10.30 -2.69 -5.02
CA LEU A 121 -10.83 -1.37 -5.36
C LEU A 121 -12.28 -1.48 -5.84
N GLN A 122 -13.15 -0.55 -5.46
CA GLN A 122 -14.45 -0.39 -6.09
C GLN A 122 -14.29 0.30 -7.46
N THR A 123 -14.68 -0.37 -8.55
CA THR A 123 -14.47 0.15 -9.93
C THR A 123 -15.76 0.37 -10.72
N SER A 124 -16.88 -0.20 -10.27
CA SER A 124 -18.20 -0.04 -10.89
C SER A 124 -19.21 0.24 -9.78
N GLY A 125 -20.10 1.23 -9.94
CA GLY A 125 -21.02 1.76 -8.90
C GLY A 125 -22.03 0.77 -8.27
N VAL A 126 -21.77 -0.53 -8.34
CA VAL A 126 -22.32 -1.58 -7.48
C VAL A 126 -21.37 -1.83 -6.31
N ALA A 127 -21.88 -2.33 -5.18
CA ALA A 127 -21.12 -2.56 -3.94
C ALA A 127 -20.04 -3.67 -4.01
N ALA A 128 -19.54 -4.02 -5.20
CA ALA A 128 -18.54 -5.05 -5.40
C ALA A 128 -17.14 -4.43 -5.61
N SER A 129 -16.17 -4.87 -4.81
CA SER A 129 -14.76 -4.53 -5.00
C SER A 129 -14.08 -5.58 -5.86
N ASP A 130 -13.29 -5.14 -6.83
CA ASP A 130 -12.48 -6.01 -7.69
C ASP A 130 -11.06 -6.12 -7.16
N LEU A 131 -10.48 -7.33 -7.21
CA LEU A 131 -9.06 -7.51 -6.95
C LEU A 131 -8.29 -6.68 -8.00
N THR A 132 -7.53 -5.71 -7.54
CA THR A 132 -6.79 -4.80 -8.41
C THR A 132 -5.29 -4.91 -8.14
N VAL A 133 -4.53 -5.07 -9.23
CA VAL A 133 -3.07 -5.10 -9.26
C VAL A 133 -2.59 -3.86 -10.02
N ILE A 134 -1.71 -3.07 -9.41
CA ILE A 134 -1.17 -1.87 -10.03
C ILE A 134 0.35 -1.91 -9.96
N LYS A 135 1.00 -1.64 -11.09
CA LYS A 135 2.45 -1.54 -11.17
C LYS A 135 2.88 -0.09 -11.32
N PHE A 136 3.82 0.34 -10.49
CA PHE A 136 4.41 1.67 -10.52
C PHE A 136 5.89 1.62 -10.84
N ARG A 137 6.35 2.58 -11.65
CA ARG A 137 7.76 2.76 -11.95
C ARG A 137 8.51 3.11 -10.67
N GLY A 138 9.60 2.37 -10.39
CA GLY A 138 10.35 2.52 -9.15
C GLY A 138 11.00 3.90 -8.94
N SER A 139 11.29 4.63 -10.02
CA SER A 139 12.01 5.91 -10.00
C SER A 139 11.16 7.12 -9.62
N ASP A 140 9.89 7.14 -10.01
CA ASP A 140 9.02 8.32 -9.91
C ASP A 140 7.58 7.98 -9.46
N GLY A 141 7.27 6.70 -9.29
CA GLY A 141 5.93 6.21 -8.94
C GLY A 141 4.92 6.29 -10.07
N ALA A 142 5.31 6.55 -11.33
CA ALA A 142 4.34 6.60 -12.44
C ALA A 142 3.68 5.24 -12.64
N GLU A 143 2.35 5.22 -12.82
CA GLU A 143 1.63 3.99 -13.14
C GLU A 143 2.11 3.45 -14.50
N LEU A 144 2.56 2.20 -14.52
CA LEU A 144 2.98 1.49 -15.72
C LEU A 144 1.81 0.70 -16.32
N TRP A 145 1.01 0.07 -15.46
CA TRP A 145 -0.23 -0.60 -15.83
C TRP A 145 -1.07 -0.92 -14.59
N ARG A 146 -2.35 -1.20 -14.83
CA ARG A 146 -3.33 -1.71 -13.86
C ARG A 146 -4.13 -2.86 -14.46
N ALA A 147 -4.46 -3.84 -13.64
CA ALA A 147 -5.34 -4.94 -13.98
C ALA A 147 -6.35 -5.19 -12.85
N SER A 148 -7.59 -5.47 -13.22
CA SER A 148 -8.67 -5.83 -12.29
C SER A 148 -9.19 -7.24 -12.59
N VAL A 149 -9.46 -8.01 -11.54
CA VAL A 149 -10.01 -9.37 -11.61
C VAL A 149 -11.35 -9.37 -10.88
N ASN A 150 -12.42 -9.52 -11.66
CA ASN A 150 -13.79 -9.44 -11.15
C ASN A 150 -14.28 -10.84 -10.77
N GLY A 151 -15.08 -10.92 -9.71
CA GLY A 151 -15.58 -12.19 -9.16
C GLY A 151 -16.71 -12.87 -9.95
N THR A 152 -17.02 -12.44 -11.18
CA THR A 152 -18.12 -12.97 -11.99
C THR A 152 -17.77 -14.34 -12.61
N GLY A 153 -17.42 -15.34 -11.81
CA GLY A 153 -17.21 -16.73 -12.23
C GLY A 153 -18.48 -17.41 -12.78
N VAL A 154 -19.10 -16.84 -13.81
CA VAL A 154 -20.05 -17.46 -14.71
C VAL A 154 -19.60 -17.14 -16.14
N GLY A 155 -18.65 -17.93 -16.64
CA GLY A 155 -18.44 -18.04 -18.07
C GLY A 155 -19.60 -18.85 -18.67
N PRO A 156 -20.11 -18.53 -19.88
CA PRO A 156 -21.22 -19.25 -20.52
C PRO A 156 -20.82 -20.65 -21.05
N LYS A 157 -19.97 -21.40 -20.35
CA LYS A 157 -19.45 -22.70 -20.82
C LYS A 157 -19.59 -23.87 -19.84
N ASP A 158 -20.24 -23.69 -18.70
CA ASP A 158 -20.43 -24.77 -17.72
C ASP A 158 -21.85 -25.36 -17.74
N GLU A 159 -22.41 -25.58 -18.94
CA GLU A 159 -23.43 -26.61 -19.14
C GLU A 159 -23.08 -27.45 -20.38
N GLY A 160 -22.69 -28.69 -20.12
CA GLY A 160 -22.46 -29.76 -21.10
C GLY A 160 -22.83 -31.10 -20.49
#